data_AF-A0A1J3K3S8-F1
#
_entry.id   AF-A0A1J3K3S8-F1
#
_cell.length_a   1.000
_cell.length_b   1.000
_cell.length_c   1.000
_cell.angle_alpha   90.00
_cell.angle_beta   90.00
_cell.angle_gamma   90.00
#
_symmetry.space_group_name_H-M   'P 1'
#
loop_
_entity.id
_entity.type
_entity.pdbx_description
1 polymer ?
#
loop_
_entity_poly.entity_id
_entity_poly.type
_entity_poly.pdbx_seq_one_letter_code
_entity_poly.pdbx_strand_id
1 'polypeptide(L)' 'LKDTVVWTSLITGYGIHGKGAKALETFNHMVKSSEVKPNEVTFLSILSACSHSGLIHDGLRIFELMVSDYRLVPNLEHYA' A
#
# COMPACT_ATOMS: atom_id res chain seq x y z
N LEU A 1 4.72 19.43 4.44
CA LEU A 1 4.71 18.26 5.36
C LEU A 1 3.67 17.25 4.90
N LYS A 2 3.88 16.60 3.76
CA LYS A 2 3.25 15.31 3.48
C LYS A 2 4.39 14.30 3.54
N ASP A 3 4.47 13.59 4.64
CA ASP A 3 5.50 12.58 4.88
C ASP A 3 4.90 11.18 4.58
N THR A 4 5.75 10.23 4.21
CA THR A 4 5.43 8.81 4.06
C THR A 4 4.61 8.28 5.24
N VAL A 5 4.88 8.76 6.46
CA VAL A 5 4.12 8.38 7.67
C VAL A 5 2.65 8.77 7.58
N VAL A 6 2.32 9.96 7.09
CA VAL A 6 0.93 10.45 7.00
C VAL A 6 0.14 9.64 5.98
N TRP A 7 0.72 9.42 4.79
CA TRP A 7 0.10 8.60 3.76
C TRP A 7 -0.11 7.16 4.23
N THR A 8 0.92 6.57 4.84
CA THR A 8 0.84 5.20 5.37
C THR A 8 -0.24 5.09 6.45
N SER A 9 -0.36 6.10 7.33
CA SER A 9 -1.42 6.15 8.35
C SER A 9 -2.82 6.18 7.74
N LEU A 10 -3.02 6.95 6.67
CA LEU A 10 -4.30 7.00 5.95
C LEU A 10 -4.63 5.65 5.29
N ILE A 11 -3.65 5.04 4.61
CA ILE A 11 -3.81 3.73 3.96
C ILE A 11 -4.18 2.66 5.00
N THR A 12 -3.42 2.57 6.10
CA THR A 12 -3.70 1.66 7.21
C THR A 12 -5.09 1.89 7.80
N GLY A 13 -5.45 3.15 8.05
CA GLY A 13 -6.75 3.52 8.60
C GLY A 13 -7.89 3.07 7.70
N TYR A 14 -7.80 3.27 6.37
CA TYR A 14 -8.79 2.75 5.43
C TYR A 14 -8.82 1.22 5.40
N GLY A 15 -7.66 0.56 5.43
CA GLY A 15 -7.54 -0.90 5.45
C GLY A 15 -8.24 -1.54 6.64
N ILE A 16 -7.98 -1.05 7.86
CA ILE A 16 -8.59 -1.55 9.10
C ILE A 16 -10.12 -1.45 9.08
N HIS A 17 -10.67 -0.45 8.38
CA HIS A 17 -12.12 -0.26 8.29
C HIS A 17 -12.76 -0.94 7.08
N GLY A 18 -12.07 -1.87 6.41
CA GLY A 18 -12.57 -2.59 5.24
C GLY A 18 -12.75 -1.71 4.01
N LYS A 19 -12.11 -0.53 3.95
CA LYS A 19 -12.22 0.43 2.86
C LYS A 19 -11.07 0.29 1.86
N GLY A 20 -10.79 -0.93 1.39
CA GLY A 20 -9.66 -1.22 0.50
C GLY A 20 -9.60 -0.35 -0.76
N ALA A 21 -10.74 -0.06 -1.39
CA ALA A 21 -10.79 0.83 -2.55
C ALA A 21 -10.27 2.25 -2.25
N LYS A 22 -10.60 2.80 -1.06
CA LYS A 22 -10.08 4.10 -0.62
C LYS A 22 -8.60 4.03 -0.24
N ALA A 23 -8.15 2.91 0.32
CA ALA A 23 -6.73 2.67 0.57
C ALA A 23 -5.93 2.69 -0.74
N LEU A 24 -6.43 2.03 -1.80
CA LEU A 24 -5.82 2.05 -3.14
C LEU A 24 -5.83 3.44 -3.77
N GLU A 25 -6.95 4.17 -3.71
CA GLU A 25 -7.03 5.55 -4.17
C GLU A 25 -5.97 6.43 -3.49
N THR A 26 -5.85 6.29 -2.17
CA THR A 26 -4.87 7.00 -1.34
C THR A 26 -3.43 6.65 -1.75
N PHE A 27 -3.12 5.36 -1.92
CA PHE A 27 -1.82 4.90 -2.40
C PHE A 27 -1.50 5.46 -3.79
N ASN A 28 -2.46 5.43 -4.73
CA ASN A 28 -2.28 5.98 -6.07
C ASN A 28 -2.02 7.50 -6.05
N HIS A 29 -2.69 8.23 -5.15
CA HIS A 29 -2.42 9.65 -4.95
C HIS A 29 -1.02 9.90 -4.38
N MET A 30 -0.55 9.08 -3.45
CA MET A 30 0.81 9.14 -2.93
C MET A 30 1.82 8.96 -4.05
N VAL A 31 1.68 7.90 -4.86
CA VAL A 31 2.58 7.61 -6.01
C VAL A 31 2.61 8.75 -7.03
N LYS A 32 1.45 9.35 -7.34
CA LYS A 32 1.36 10.47 -8.29
C LYS A 32 1.96 11.78 -7.79
N SER A 33 2.07 11.96 -6.47
CA SER A 33 2.54 13.23 -5.90
C SER A 33 4.05 13.49 -6.10
N SER A 34 4.83 12.49 -6.54
CA SER A 34 6.28 12.52 -6.84
C SER A 34 7.22 12.89 -5.68
N GLU A 35 6.73 13.61 -4.66
CA GLU A 35 7.50 14.08 -3.51
C GLU A 35 7.68 13.01 -2.42
N VAL A 36 6.84 11.98 -2.40
CA VAL A 36 6.80 10.97 -1.34
C VAL A 36 6.88 9.57 -1.95
N LYS A 37 7.89 8.81 -1.54
CA LYS A 37 8.07 7.42 -1.98
C LYS A 37 7.45 6.44 -0.96
N PRO A 38 6.60 5.50 -1.42
CA PRO A 38 6.24 4.32 -0.65
C PRO A 38 7.48 3.57 -0.14
N ASN A 39 7.41 3.09 1.10
CA ASN A 39 8.41 2.21 1.68
C ASN A 39 7.78 0.85 2.05
N GLU A 40 8.58 -0.03 2.67
CA GLU A 40 8.13 -1.36 3.12
C GLU A 40 6.83 -1.31 3.95
N VAL A 41 6.72 -0.36 4.88
CA VAL A 41 5.54 -0.22 5.74
C VAL A 41 4.33 0.23 4.92
N THR A 42 4.51 1.14 3.96
CA THR A 42 3.45 1.54 3.04
C THR A 42 2.92 0.33 2.26
N PHE A 43 3.80 -0.50 1.72
CA PHE A 43 3.43 -1.69 0.95
C PHE A 43 2.71 -2.73 1.80
N LEU A 44 3.22 -3.01 3.01
CA LEU A 44 2.54 -3.87 3.97
C LEU A 44 1.10 -3.39 4.25
N SER A 45 0.93 -2.10 4.51
CA SER A 45 -0.38 -1.49 4.79
C SER A 45 -1.36 -1.65 3.63
N ILE A 46 -0.92 -1.41 2.39
CA ILE A 46 -1.83 -1.51 1.22
C ILE A 46 -2.13 -2.96 0.85
N LEU A 47 -1.17 -3.89 1.01
CA LEU A 47 -1.38 -5.32 0.78
C LEU A 47 -2.36 -5.90 1.79
N SER A 48 -2.21 -5.55 3.08
CA SER A 48 -3.15 -5.92 4.13
C SER A 48 -4.56 -5.38 3.85
N ALA A 49 -4.67 -4.13 3.39
CA ALA A 49 -5.96 -3.56 2.99
C ALA A 49 -6.61 -4.30 1.82
N CYS A 50 -5.82 -4.73 0.82
CA CYS A 50 -6.29 -5.52 -0.32
C CYS A 50 -6.76 -6.92 0.13
N SER A 51 -5.97 -7.60 0.95
CA SER A 51 -6.30 -8.92 1.53
C SER A 51 -7.61 -8.86 2.32
N HIS A 52 -7.74 -7.90 3.24
CA HIS A 52 -8.94 -7.74 4.07
C HIS A 52 -10.21 -7.37 3.26
N SER A 53 -10.04 -6.71 2.12
CA SER A 53 -11.16 -6.26 1.27
C SER A 53 -11.45 -7.18 0.07
N GLY A 54 -10.75 -8.32 -0.05
CA GLY A 54 -10.91 -9.26 -1.17
C GLY A 54 -10.44 -8.73 -2.53
N LEU A 55 -9.57 -7.72 -2.55
CA LEU A 55 -9.07 -7.07 -3.76
C LEU A 55 -7.84 -7.79 -4.32
N ILE A 56 -8.01 -9.05 -4.69
CA ILE A 56 -6.91 -9.98 -5.00
C ILE A 56 -6.05 -9.49 -6.19
N HIS A 57 -6.69 -9.05 -7.27
CA HIS A 57 -5.96 -8.55 -8.45
C HIS A 57 -5.17 -7.27 -8.16
N ASP A 58 -5.72 -6.39 -7.33
CA ASP A 58 -5.03 -5.17 -6.91
C ASP A 58 -3.86 -5.50 -5.99
N GLY A 59 -4.06 -6.40 -5.03
CA GLY A 59 -3.01 -6.88 -4.14
C GLY A 59 -1.83 -7.48 -4.90
N LEU A 60 -2.10 -8.34 -5.89
CA LEU A 60 -1.04 -8.92 -6.73
C LEU A 60 -0.26 -7.86 -7.49
N ARG A 61 -0.96 -6.92 -8.14
CA ARG A 61 -0.32 -5.82 -8.87
C ARG A 61 0.53 -4.94 -7.95
N ILE A 62 0.06 -4.67 -6.74
CA ILE A 62 0.81 -3.90 -5.74
C ILE A 62 2.06 -4.66 -5.28
N PHE A 63 1.95 -5.98 -5.09
CA PHE A 63 3.09 -6.83 -4.75
C PHE A 63 4.13 -6.86 -5.89
N GLU A 64 3.70 -6.98 -7.13
CA GLU A 64 4.57 -6.90 -8.31
C GLU A 64 5.27 -5.53 -8.39
N LEU A 65 4.54 -4.44 -8.19
CA LEU A 65 5.07 -3.07 -8.16
C LEU A 65 6.14 -2.91 -7.05
N MET A 66 5.92 -3.47 -5.87
CA MET A 66 6.86 -3.44 -4.75
C MET A 66 8.23 -4.01 -5.14
N VAL A 67 8.25 -5.15 -5.83
CA VAL A 67 9.47 -5.87 -6.19
C VAL A 67 10.11 -5.28 -7.45
N SER A 68 9.31 -4.94 -8.46
CA SER A 68 9.80 -4.54 -9.78
C SER A 68 10.22 -3.07 -9.82
N ASP A 69 9.36 -2.14 -9.42
CA ASP A 69 9.65 -0.70 -9.50
C ASP A 69 10.36 -0.18 -8.26
N TYR A 70 9.94 -0.64 -7.08
CA TYR A 70 10.47 -0.14 -5.80
C TYR A 70 11.65 -0.95 -5.26
N ARG A 71 11.95 -2.12 -5.86
CA ARG A 71 13.07 -3.00 -5.48
C ARG A 71 13.08 -3.36 -3.99
N LEU A 72 11.92 -3.41 -3.36
CA LEU A 72 11.79 -3.81 -1.96
C LEU A 72 11.72 -5.33 -1.87
N VAL A 73 12.37 -5.88 -0.84
CA VAL A 73 12.39 -7.33 -0.59
C VAL A 73 11.16 -7.69 0.25
N PRO A 74 10.24 -8.53 -0.26
CA PRO A 74 9.11 -8.99 0.54
C PRO A 74 9.56 -9.80 1.75
N ASN A 75 8.92 -9.57 2.90
CA ASN A 75 9.09 -10.39 4.10
C ASN A 75 7.85 -11.27 4.33
N LEU A 76 7.86 -12.10 5.39
CA LEU A 76 6.75 -13.01 5.71
C LEU A 76 5.40 -12.30 5.87
N GLU A 77 5.40 -11.06 6.38
CA GLU A 77 4.19 -10.27 6.61
C GLU A 77 3.54 -9.83 5.29
N HIS A 78 4.31 -9.70 4.21
CA HIS A 78 3.80 -9.33 2.89
C HIS A 78 3.10 -10.49 2.16
N TYR A 79 3.22 -11.73 2.66
CA TYR A 79 2.58 -12.92 2.07
C TYR A 79 1.31 -13.36 2.82
N ALA A 80 0.98 -12.73 3.95
CA ALA A 80 -0.17 -13.05 4.79
C ALA A 80 -1.49 -12.49 4.21
#